data_AF-A0A2S0NA32-F1
#
_entry.id   AF-A0A2S0NA32-F1
#
_cell.length_a   1.000
_cell.length_b   1.000
_cell.length_c   1.000
_cell.angle_alpha   90.00
_cell.angle_beta   90.00
_cell.angle_gamma   90.00
#
_symmetry.space_group_name_H-M   'P 1'
#
loop_
_entity.id
_entity.type
_entity.pdbx_description
1 polymer ?
#
loop_
_entity_poly.entity_id
_entity_poly.type
_entity_poly.pdbx_seq_one_letter_code
_entity_poly.pdbx_strand_id
1 'polypeptide(L)'
;MVPHTDLNAGAPSGIRWFLAGIDRLGRLDGWVGALCLLALTCLMLAEVIARAASNFFGIGPGVVPNAWEYSSYLMAAAFTFGAAMTLRGGGHIRVTLLVGNAGPVFKRILEVTSSALGCAAMSYLTVAMVMFTWSSYARGQVSISSGTIVWPPMALVTFGMALLALQFLARTIRAALDLPLEDPSMRASNPVE
;
A
#
# COMPACT_ATOMS: atom_id res chain seq x y z
N MET A 1 -5.99 23.85 8.40
CA MET A 1 -4.57 23.48 8.32
C MET A 1 -4.23 22.75 9.61
N VAL A 2 -4.42 21.42 9.65
CA VAL A 2 -4.20 20.63 10.87
C VAL A 2 -2.70 20.62 11.16
N PRO A 3 -2.23 20.91 12.39
CA PRO A 3 -0.81 20.87 12.71
C PRO A 3 -0.24 19.50 12.34
N HIS A 4 0.94 19.46 11.71
CA HIS A 4 1.65 18.20 11.52
C HIS A 4 2.02 17.66 12.90
N THR A 5 1.24 16.69 13.40
CA THR A 5 1.51 16.03 14.67
C THR A 5 2.76 15.16 14.49
N ASP A 6 3.88 15.57 15.06
CA ASP A 6 5.11 14.79 15.05
C ASP A 6 4.92 13.50 15.89
N LEU A 7 4.49 12.42 15.24
CA LEU A 7 4.29 11.10 15.87
C LEU A 7 5.51 10.57 16.64
N ASN A 8 6.70 11.08 16.30
CA ASN A 8 7.97 10.61 16.81
C ASN A 8 8.58 11.56 17.88
N ALA A 9 7.83 12.55 18.38
CA ALA A 9 8.34 13.54 19.35
C ALA A 9 8.79 12.92 20.69
N GLY A 10 8.19 11.78 21.09
CA GLY A 10 8.54 11.05 22.31
C GLY A 10 9.58 9.92 22.13
N ALA A 11 10.09 9.70 20.91
CA ALA A 11 11.00 8.58 20.64
C ALA A 11 12.47 8.93 20.97
N PRO A 12 13.30 7.95 21.42
CA PRO A 12 14.75 8.12 21.54
C PRO A 12 15.36 8.60 20.21
N SER A 13 16.38 9.49 20.28
CA SER A 13 16.96 10.15 19.10
C SER A 13 17.39 9.18 17.98
N GLY A 14 17.91 8.00 18.34
CA GLY A 14 18.30 6.93 17.41
C GLY A 14 17.12 6.21 16.74
N ILE A 15 15.92 6.19 17.32
CA ILE A 15 14.73 5.55 16.72
C ILE A 15 13.92 6.59 15.93
N ARG A 16 13.95 7.85 16.36
CA ARG A 16 13.24 8.95 15.71
C ARG A 16 13.63 9.16 14.26
N TRP A 17 14.93 9.11 13.93
CA TRP A 17 15.38 9.29 12.54
C TRP A 17 14.94 8.13 11.63
N PHE A 18 14.96 6.90 12.17
CA PHE A 18 14.51 5.71 11.46
C PHE A 18 13.01 5.78 11.16
N LEU A 19 12.18 6.09 12.17
CA LEU A 19 10.74 6.28 12.00
C LEU A 19 10.43 7.44 11.03
N ALA A 20 11.18 8.54 11.08
CA ALA A 20 11.02 9.65 10.16
C ALA A 20 11.37 9.28 8.70
N GLY A 21 12.36 8.39 8.51
CA GLY A 21 12.67 7.81 7.20
C GLY A 21 11.50 6.99 6.66
N ILE A 22 10.93 6.12 7.49
CA ILE A 22 9.74 5.31 7.15
C ILE A 22 8.54 6.22 6.85
N ASP A 23 8.34 7.29 7.63
CA ASP A 23 7.25 8.24 7.42
C ASP A 23 7.35 8.98 6.08
N ARG A 24 8.57 9.30 5.63
CA ARG A 24 8.81 9.91 4.30
C ARG A 24 8.52 8.92 3.19
N LEU A 25 9.02 7.69 3.32
CA LEU A 25 8.74 6.59 2.38
C LEU A 25 7.22 6.35 2.28
N GLY A 26 6.51 6.33 3.41
CA GLY A 26 5.06 6.18 3.44
C GLY A 26 4.28 7.36 2.86
N ARG A 27 4.87 8.55 2.70
CA ARG A 27 4.24 9.65 1.93
C ARG A 27 4.44 9.43 0.43
N LEU A 28 5.65 9.06 0.02
CA LEU A 28 5.97 8.74 -1.38
C LEU A 28 5.08 7.61 -1.90
N ASP A 29 4.92 6.57 -1.08
CA ASP A 29 4.07 5.41 -1.31
C ASP A 29 2.65 5.80 -1.75
N GLY A 30 2.00 6.73 -1.05
CA GLY A 30 0.67 7.16 -1.44
C GLY A 30 0.61 8.02 -2.71
N TRP A 31 1.63 8.81 -3.02
CA TRP A 31 1.72 9.51 -4.30
C TRP A 31 1.89 8.52 -5.46
N VAL A 32 2.72 7.49 -5.28
CA VAL A 32 2.91 6.42 -6.26
C VAL A 32 1.62 5.60 -6.42
N GLY A 33 0.97 5.23 -5.32
CA GLY A 33 -0.32 4.52 -5.35
C GLY A 33 -1.42 5.32 -6.07
N ALA A 34 -1.53 6.62 -5.79
CA ALA A 34 -2.47 7.51 -6.48
C ALA A 34 -2.17 7.63 -7.98
N LEU A 35 -0.89 7.72 -8.36
CA LEU A 35 -0.50 7.75 -9.77
C LEU A 35 -0.85 6.43 -10.48
N CYS A 36 -0.58 5.28 -9.86
CA CYS A 36 -0.97 3.97 -10.39
C CYS A 36 -2.48 3.84 -10.57
N LEU A 37 -3.27 4.32 -9.58
CA LEU A 37 -4.73 4.30 -9.65
C LEU A 37 -5.27 5.22 -10.75
N LEU A 38 -4.68 6.41 -10.91
CA LEU A 38 -5.03 7.32 -11.99
C LEU A 38 -4.71 6.70 -13.36
N ALA A 39 -3.52 6.12 -13.51
CA ALA A 39 -3.11 5.44 -14.75
C ALA A 39 -4.03 4.26 -15.08
N LEU A 40 -4.40 3.45 -14.08
CA LEU A 40 -5.38 2.37 -14.23
C LEU A 40 -6.74 2.91 -14.72
N THR A 41 -7.20 4.00 -14.11
CA THR A 41 -8.48 4.64 -14.47
C THR A 41 -8.45 5.16 -15.91
N CYS A 42 -7.37 5.85 -16.30
CA CYS A 42 -7.19 6.33 -17.67
C CYS A 42 -7.12 5.19 -18.68
N LEU A 43 -6.42 4.10 -18.36
CA LEU A 43 -6.32 2.92 -19.22
C LEU A 43 -7.71 2.28 -19.44
N MET A 44 -8.48 2.10 -18.36
CA MET A 44 -9.84 1.55 -18.46
C MET A 44 -10.79 2.48 -19.21
N LEU A 45 -10.70 3.80 -19.02
CA LEU A 45 -11.48 4.77 -19.78
C LEU A 45 -11.13 4.71 -21.27
N ALA A 46 -9.85 4.63 -21.61
CA ALA A 46 -9.40 4.49 -23.00
C ALA A 46 -9.93 3.19 -23.63
N GLU A 47 -9.95 2.09 -22.88
CA GLU A 47 -10.50 0.83 -23.36
C GLU A 47 -12.02 0.89 -23.58
N VAL A 48 -12.77 1.52 -22.67
CA VAL A 48 -14.21 1.73 -22.84
C VAL A 48 -14.51 2.60 -24.05
N ILE A 49 -13.74 3.68 -24.26
CA ILE A 49 -13.88 4.57 -25.42
C ILE A 49 -13.55 3.82 -26.72
N ALA A 50 -12.48 3.03 -26.76
CA ALA A 50 -12.10 2.24 -27.93
C ALA A 50 -13.18 1.22 -28.31
N ARG A 51 -13.76 0.54 -27.31
CA ARG A 51 -14.88 -0.39 -27.51
C ARG A 51 -16.14 0.34 -28.00
N ALA A 52 -16.47 1.49 -27.40
CA ALA A 52 -17.62 2.29 -27.81
C ALA A 52 -17.47 2.84 -29.24
N ALA A 53 -16.29 3.34 -29.61
CA ALA A 53 -16.01 3.86 -30.95
C ALA A 53 -16.13 2.77 -32.02
N SER A 54 -15.62 1.56 -31.75
CA SER A 54 -15.76 0.43 -32.67
C SER A 54 -17.21 -0.05 -32.78
N ASN A 55 -17.96 -0.09 -31.68
CA ASN A 55 -19.34 -0.57 -31.69
C ASN A 55 -20.33 0.42 -32.35
N PHE A 56 -20.14 1.73 -32.15
CA PHE A 56 -21.05 2.75 -32.69
C PHE A 56 -20.64 3.30 -34.05
N PHE A 57 -19.34 3.46 -34.31
CA PHE A 57 -18.85 4.10 -35.54
C PHE A 57 -18.15 3.13 -36.49
N GLY A 58 -17.83 1.90 -36.05
CA GLY A 58 -17.07 0.95 -36.86
C GLY A 58 -15.62 1.39 -37.12
N ILE A 59 -15.10 2.34 -36.34
CA ILE A 59 -13.77 2.93 -36.52
C ILE A 59 -12.81 2.38 -35.45
N GLY A 60 -11.67 1.84 -35.88
CA GLY A 60 -10.58 1.41 -35.00
C GLY A 60 -10.63 -0.06 -34.55
N PRO A 61 -9.58 -0.55 -33.86
CA PRO A 61 -9.37 -1.98 -33.55
C PRO A 61 -10.32 -2.56 -32.49
N GLY A 62 -11.26 -1.77 -31.94
CA GLY A 62 -12.26 -2.19 -30.94
C GLY A 62 -11.73 -2.60 -29.57
N VAL A 63 -10.42 -2.83 -29.43
CA VAL A 63 -9.75 -3.21 -28.18
C VAL A 63 -8.38 -2.54 -28.12
N VAL A 64 -7.99 -2.08 -26.93
CA VAL A 64 -6.62 -1.61 -26.67
C VAL A 64 -5.73 -2.85 -26.49
N PRO A 65 -4.63 -3.02 -27.26
CA PRO A 65 -3.76 -4.17 -27.12
C PRO A 65 -3.26 -4.32 -25.67
N ASN A 66 -3.44 -5.51 -25.10
CA ASN A 66 -2.89 -5.92 -23.81
C ASN A 66 -3.34 -5.11 -22.58
N ALA A 67 -4.39 -4.29 -22.70
CA ALA A 67 -4.88 -3.44 -21.61
C ALA A 67 -5.33 -4.23 -20.37
N TRP A 68 -5.87 -5.45 -20.56
CA TRP A 68 -6.17 -6.38 -19.48
C TRP A 68 -4.96 -6.71 -18.61
N GLU A 69 -3.79 -6.97 -19.20
CA GLU A 69 -2.60 -7.31 -18.43
C GLU A 69 -2.04 -6.11 -17.69
N TYR A 70 -1.92 -4.96 -18.36
CA TYR A 70 -1.44 -3.73 -17.75
C TYR A 70 -2.36 -3.23 -16.63
N SER A 71 -3.68 -3.37 -16.79
CA SER A 71 -4.63 -3.03 -15.74
C SER A 71 -4.46 -3.94 -14.51
N SER A 72 -4.24 -5.24 -14.69
CA SER A 72 -3.98 -6.16 -13.58
C SER A 72 -2.70 -5.81 -12.80
N TYR A 73 -1.64 -5.39 -13.51
CA TYR A 73 -0.38 -4.94 -12.90
C TYR A 73 -0.52 -3.63 -12.14
N LEU A 74 -1.18 -2.64 -12.76
CA LEU A 74 -1.46 -1.34 -12.13
C LEU A 74 -2.37 -1.49 -10.91
N MET A 75 -3.34 -2.39 -10.96
CA MET A 75 -4.20 -2.72 -9.82
C MET A 75 -3.42 -3.31 -8.66
N ALA A 76 -2.54 -4.29 -8.91
CA ALA A 76 -1.70 -4.88 -7.86
C ALA A 76 -0.75 -3.85 -7.23
N ALA A 77 -0.15 -2.97 -8.05
CA ALA A 77 0.68 -1.87 -7.56
C ALA A 77 -0.14 -0.89 -6.71
N ALA A 78 -1.25 -0.38 -7.25
CA ALA A 78 -2.12 0.56 -6.53
C ALA A 78 -2.64 -0.02 -5.20
N PHE A 79 -2.95 -1.32 -5.15
CA PHE A 79 -3.40 -1.99 -3.93
C PHE A 79 -2.30 -2.07 -2.87
N THR A 80 -1.09 -2.47 -3.25
CA THR A 80 0.03 -2.64 -2.29
C THR A 80 0.50 -1.31 -1.72
N PHE A 81 0.67 -0.29 -2.57
CA PHE A 81 0.94 1.08 -2.12
C PHE A 81 -0.26 1.66 -1.34
N GLY A 82 -1.49 1.51 -1.82
CA GLY A 82 -2.68 1.96 -1.09
C GLY A 82 -2.83 1.33 0.31
N ALA A 83 -2.48 0.05 0.45
CA ALA A 83 -2.50 -0.66 1.74
C ALA A 83 -1.49 -0.06 2.74
N ALA A 84 -0.30 0.32 2.27
CA ALA A 84 0.73 0.93 3.12
C ALA A 84 0.34 2.33 3.59
N MET A 85 -0.28 3.14 2.73
CA MET A 85 -0.85 4.43 3.12
C MET A 85 -2.04 4.30 4.08
N THR A 86 -2.99 3.40 3.80
CA THR A 86 -4.19 3.21 4.65
C THR A 86 -3.84 2.70 6.05
N LEU A 87 -2.82 1.85 6.18
CA LEU A 87 -2.32 1.40 7.48
C LEU A 87 -1.85 2.58 8.35
N ARG A 88 -1.20 3.58 7.74
CA ARG A 88 -0.71 4.77 8.44
C ARG A 88 -1.82 5.73 8.88
N GLY A 89 -2.87 5.87 8.05
CA GLY A 89 -4.06 6.64 8.39
C GLY A 89 -4.97 5.96 9.42
N GLY A 90 -4.65 4.74 9.86
CA GLY A 90 -5.49 3.99 10.78
C GLY A 90 -6.77 3.42 10.13
N GLY A 91 -6.78 3.26 8.80
CA GLY A 91 -7.94 2.75 8.05
C GLY A 91 -8.15 1.23 8.15
N HIS A 92 -7.23 0.50 8.78
CA HIS A 92 -7.43 -0.93 9.05
C HIS A 92 -8.50 -1.11 10.14
N ILE A 93 -9.49 -1.98 9.86
CA ILE A 93 -10.62 -2.24 10.75
C ILE A 93 -10.09 -2.61 12.15
N ARG A 94 -10.32 -1.72 13.12
CA ARG A 94 -10.09 -1.96 14.55
C ARG A 94 -11.42 -2.28 15.20
N VAL A 95 -11.49 -3.37 15.94
CA VAL A 95 -12.63 -3.68 16.80
C VAL A 95 -12.54 -2.79 18.04
N THR A 96 -12.84 -1.51 17.88
CA THR A 96 -12.79 -0.50 18.95
C THR A 96 -13.74 -0.82 20.09
N LEU A 97 -14.81 -1.61 19.86
CA LEU A 97 -15.70 -2.14 20.90
C LEU A 97 -14.97 -3.06 21.90
N LEU A 98 -14.03 -3.87 21.42
CA LEU A 98 -13.24 -4.76 22.27
C LEU A 98 -12.12 -3.99 23.01
N VAL A 99 -11.65 -2.91 22.39
CA VAL A 99 -10.57 -2.05 22.92
C VAL A 99 -11.11 -0.99 23.90
N GLY A 100 -12.35 -0.53 23.73
CA GLY A 100 -12.97 0.49 24.56
C GLY A 100 -13.35 0.01 25.97
N ASN A 101 -13.61 -1.30 26.13
CA ASN A 101 -13.88 -1.93 27.42
C ASN A 101 -12.64 -2.53 28.09
N ALA A 102 -11.49 -2.52 27.43
CA ALA A 102 -10.25 -3.11 27.93
C ALA A 102 -9.40 -2.08 28.69
N GLY A 103 -8.80 -2.49 29.81
CA GLY A 103 -7.84 -1.66 30.53
C GLY A 103 -6.61 -1.26 29.69
N PRO A 104 -5.88 -0.21 30.07
CA PRO A 104 -4.79 0.38 29.26
C PRO A 104 -3.69 -0.64 28.89
N VAL A 105 -3.40 -1.58 29.78
CA VAL A 105 -2.40 -2.64 29.57
C VAL A 105 -2.86 -3.67 28.52
N PHE A 106 -4.13 -4.10 28.57
CA PHE A 106 -4.65 -5.10 27.64
C PHE A 106 -4.80 -4.54 26.23
N LYS A 107 -5.22 -3.27 26.13
CA LYS A 107 -5.21 -2.52 24.85
C LYS A 107 -3.82 -2.53 24.23
N ARG A 108 -2.78 -2.20 25.00
CA ARG A 108 -1.39 -2.18 24.50
C ARG A 108 -0.93 -3.56 24.04
N ILE A 109 -1.23 -4.62 24.78
CA ILE A 109 -0.88 -5.99 24.39
C ILE A 109 -1.56 -6.36 23.07
N LEU A 110 -2.85 -6.07 22.91
CA LEU A 110 -3.58 -6.31 21.66
C LEU A 110 -3.00 -5.52 20.48
N GLU A 111 -2.64 -4.25 20.69
CA GLU A 111 -2.07 -3.40 19.64
C GLU A 111 -0.67 -3.86 19.21
N VAL A 112 0.17 -4.25 20.17
CA VAL A 112 1.50 -4.79 19.91
C VAL A 112 1.41 -6.14 19.21
N THR A 113 0.60 -7.08 19.73
CA THR A 113 0.47 -8.43 19.16
C THR A 113 -0.13 -8.41 17.76
N SER A 114 -1.20 -7.64 17.53
CA SER A 114 -1.81 -7.50 16.20
C SER A 114 -0.87 -6.84 15.19
N SER A 115 -0.13 -5.80 15.61
CA SER A 115 0.85 -5.15 14.73
C SER A 115 2.05 -6.05 14.43
N ALA A 116 2.53 -6.81 15.42
CA ALA A 116 3.61 -7.76 15.25
C ALA A 116 3.21 -8.93 14.34
N LEU A 117 2.00 -9.46 14.49
CA LEU A 117 1.46 -10.51 13.62
C LEU A 117 1.34 -10.00 12.17
N GLY A 118 0.82 -8.78 11.98
CA GLY A 118 0.77 -8.14 10.68
C GLY A 118 2.17 -7.92 10.08
N CYS A 119 3.14 -7.50 10.90
CA CYS A 119 4.53 -7.36 10.48
C CYS A 119 5.15 -8.69 10.02
N ALA A 120 4.91 -9.77 10.76
CA ALA A 120 5.41 -11.11 10.42
C ALA A 120 4.77 -11.65 9.14
N ALA A 121 3.45 -11.49 8.99
CA ALA A 121 2.75 -11.91 7.78
C ALA A 121 3.23 -11.15 6.55
N MET A 122 3.34 -9.81 6.65
CA MET A 122 3.76 -8.97 5.52
C MET A 122 5.23 -9.13 5.17
N SER A 123 6.11 -9.36 6.14
CA SER A 123 7.51 -9.66 5.87
C SER A 123 7.68 -11.00 5.16
N TYR A 124 6.95 -12.04 5.57
CA TYR A 124 6.92 -13.34 4.89
C TYR A 124 6.42 -13.20 3.44
N LEU A 125 5.30 -12.50 3.24
CA LEU A 125 4.75 -12.22 1.91
C LEU A 125 5.74 -11.46 1.02
N THR A 126 6.45 -10.48 1.59
CA THR A 126 7.47 -9.70 0.87
C THR A 126 8.62 -10.59 0.42
N VAL A 127 9.15 -11.45 1.30
CA VAL A 127 10.23 -12.37 0.95
C VAL A 127 9.79 -13.34 -0.16
N ALA A 128 8.58 -13.89 -0.06
CA ALA A 128 8.03 -14.75 -1.10
C ALA A 128 7.93 -14.03 -2.46
N MET A 129 7.50 -12.76 -2.47
CA MET A 129 7.43 -11.96 -3.70
C MET A 129 8.79 -11.54 -4.25
N VAL A 130 9.78 -11.26 -3.39
CA VAL A 130 11.17 -11.04 -3.82
C VAL A 130 11.71 -12.28 -4.51
N MET A 131 11.53 -13.46 -3.91
CA MET A 131 11.94 -14.71 -4.52
C MET A 131 11.25 -14.93 -5.87
N PHE A 132 9.95 -14.69 -5.94
CA PHE A 132 9.17 -14.82 -7.17
C PHE A 132 9.65 -13.87 -8.28
N THR A 133 9.89 -12.60 -7.95
CA THR A 133 10.39 -11.57 -8.87
C THR A 133 11.79 -11.92 -9.37
N TRP A 134 12.69 -12.33 -8.47
CA TRP A 134 14.04 -12.75 -8.82
C TRP A 134 14.02 -13.96 -9.75
N SER A 135 13.19 -14.95 -9.42
CA SER A 135 13.00 -16.14 -10.25
C SER A 135 12.48 -15.79 -11.65
N SER A 136 11.57 -14.82 -11.75
CA SER A 136 11.03 -14.33 -13.02
C SER A 136 12.08 -13.57 -13.85
N TYR A 137 12.93 -12.78 -13.19
CA TYR A 137 14.08 -12.12 -13.82
C TYR A 137 15.10 -13.13 -14.35
N ALA A 138 15.51 -14.09 -13.51
CA ALA A 138 16.52 -15.10 -13.87
C ALA A 138 16.07 -16.03 -15.02
N ARG A 139 14.77 -16.33 -15.11
CA ARG A 139 14.19 -17.14 -16.19
C ARG A 139 13.78 -16.33 -17.43
N GLY A 140 13.92 -14.99 -17.41
CA GLY A 140 13.49 -14.14 -18.50
C GLY A 140 12.00 -14.30 -18.82
N GLN A 141 11.14 -14.47 -17.80
CA GLN A 141 9.73 -14.77 -18.03
C GLN A 141 9.05 -13.59 -18.73
N VAL A 142 8.43 -13.90 -19.87
CA VAL A 142 7.62 -12.97 -20.67
C VAL A 142 6.15 -13.36 -20.54
N SER A 143 5.28 -12.36 -20.58
CA SER A 143 3.84 -12.61 -20.60
C SER A 143 3.47 -13.39 -21.87
N ILE A 144 2.65 -14.42 -21.70
CA ILE A 144 2.15 -15.26 -22.79
C ILE A 144 1.25 -14.45 -23.74
N SER A 145 0.51 -13.46 -23.24
CA SER A 145 -0.40 -12.66 -24.08
C SER A 145 0.31 -11.52 -24.81
N SER A 146 1.28 -10.87 -24.15
CA SER A 146 1.83 -9.59 -24.63
C SER A 146 3.29 -9.65 -25.06
N GLY A 147 4.00 -10.74 -24.78
CA GLY A 147 5.46 -10.82 -24.93
C GLY A 147 6.23 -9.81 -24.06
N THR A 148 5.55 -9.12 -23.15
CA THR A 148 6.14 -8.08 -22.30
C THR A 148 6.92 -8.71 -21.16
N ILE A 149 8.06 -8.13 -20.84
CA ILE A 149 8.91 -8.57 -19.74
C ILE A 149 8.17 -8.36 -18.42
N VAL A 150 7.99 -9.41 -17.62
CA VAL A 150 7.09 -9.38 -16.44
C VAL A 150 7.80 -8.91 -15.16
N TRP A 151 9.13 -8.89 -15.13
CA TRP A 151 9.88 -8.50 -13.92
C TRP A 151 9.65 -7.05 -13.45
N PRO A 152 9.51 -6.02 -14.32
CA PRO A 152 9.35 -4.65 -13.83
C PRO A 152 8.03 -4.42 -13.07
N PRO A 153 6.86 -4.87 -13.56
CA PRO A 153 5.62 -4.83 -12.78
C PRO A 153 5.70 -5.59 -11.46
N MET A 154 6.30 -6.79 -11.46
CA MET A 154 6.45 -7.56 -10.22
C MET A 154 7.39 -6.88 -9.22
N ALA A 155 8.47 -6.25 -9.69
CA ALA A 155 9.38 -5.49 -8.85
C ALA A 155 8.68 -4.29 -8.20
N LEU A 156 7.81 -3.61 -8.95
CA LEU A 156 7.01 -2.50 -8.42
C LEU A 156 6.05 -2.96 -7.30
N VAL A 157 5.35 -4.07 -7.50
CA VAL A 157 4.46 -4.67 -6.49
C VAL A 157 5.25 -5.14 -5.27
N THR A 158 6.40 -5.79 -5.49
CA THR A 158 7.30 -6.26 -4.42
C THR A 158 7.82 -5.08 -3.59
N PHE A 159 8.12 -3.96 -4.23
CA PHE A 159 8.53 -2.73 -3.56
C PHE A 159 7.41 -2.17 -2.67
N GLY A 160 6.17 -2.11 -3.17
CA GLY A 160 5.00 -1.72 -2.35
C GLY A 160 4.78 -2.65 -1.15
N MET A 161 4.94 -3.96 -1.33
CA MET A 161 4.83 -4.93 -0.23
C MET A 161 5.94 -4.75 0.82
N ALA A 162 7.17 -4.49 0.40
CA ALA A 162 8.27 -4.21 1.31
C ALA A 162 8.02 -2.94 2.14
N LEU A 163 7.46 -1.90 1.53
CA LEU A 163 7.05 -0.68 2.23
C LEU A 163 5.92 -0.95 3.23
N LEU A 164 4.92 -1.75 2.86
CA LEU A 164 3.85 -2.18 3.77
C LEU A 164 4.42 -2.93 4.99
N ALA A 165 5.36 -3.85 4.78
CA ALA A 165 6.04 -4.55 5.87
C ALA A 165 6.80 -3.59 6.78
N LEU A 166 7.48 -2.59 6.21
CA LEU A 166 8.20 -1.56 6.96
C LEU A 166 7.25 -0.67 7.78
N GLN A 167 6.05 -0.37 7.26
CA GLN A 167 5.01 0.37 7.98
C GLN A 167 4.46 -0.42 9.17
N PHE A 168 4.25 -1.74 9.00
CA PHE A 168 3.90 -2.62 10.13
C PHE A 168 5.01 -2.67 11.19
N LEU A 169 6.28 -2.67 10.78
CA LEU A 169 7.40 -2.60 11.70
C LEU A 169 7.40 -1.29 12.49
N ALA A 170 7.24 -0.14 11.81
CA ALA A 170 7.13 1.16 12.47
C ALA A 170 5.97 1.22 13.45
N ARG A 171 4.80 0.67 13.07
CA ARG A 171 3.63 0.58 13.96
C ARG A 171 3.91 -0.28 15.19
N THR A 172 4.60 -1.41 15.02
CA THR A 172 4.97 -2.32 16.12
C THR A 172 5.93 -1.62 17.10
N ILE A 173 6.91 -0.88 16.59
CA ILE A 173 7.84 -0.09 17.42
C ILE A 173 7.09 1.00 18.18
N ARG A 174 6.18 1.73 17.52
CA ARG A 174 5.35 2.76 18.17
C ARG A 174 4.44 2.17 19.25
N ALA A 175 3.83 1.01 19.00
CA ALA A 175 3.01 0.29 19.97
C ALA A 175 3.83 -0.17 21.19
N ALA A 176 5.06 -0.63 20.95
CA ALA A 176 5.97 -1.02 22.01
C ALA A 176 6.43 0.17 22.86
N LEU A 177 6.55 1.37 22.29
CA LEU A 177 6.96 2.60 22.97
C LEU A 177 5.81 3.43 23.55
N ASP A 178 4.57 2.97 23.46
CA ASP A 178 3.37 3.71 23.89
C ASP A 178 3.20 5.07 23.20
N LEU A 179 3.68 5.18 21.96
CA LEU A 179 3.61 6.38 21.13
C LEU A 179 2.30 6.44 20.35
N PRO A 180 1.84 7.63 19.93
CA PRO A 180 0.71 7.76 19.02
C PRO A 180 0.97 6.96 17.74
N LEU A 181 0.10 5.97 17.50
CA LEU A 181 0.28 4.96 16.45
C LEU A 181 -0.02 5.49 15.05
N GLU A 182 -0.91 6.46 14.95
CA GLU A 182 -1.57 6.90 13.72
C GLU A 182 -1.57 8.42 13.67
N ASP A 183 -1.50 8.97 12.45
CA ASP A 183 -1.59 10.42 12.25
C ASP A 183 -3.07 10.82 12.18
N PRO A 184 -3.63 11.47 13.23
CA PRO A 184 -5.03 11.89 13.21
C PRO A 184 -5.32 12.92 12.10
N SER A 185 -4.29 13.60 11.56
CA SER A 185 -4.47 14.54 10.44
C SER A 185 -4.79 13.85 9.10
N MET A 186 -4.54 12.53 8.98
CA MET A 186 -4.84 11.75 7.78
C MET A 186 -6.21 11.07 7.82
N ARG A 187 -6.90 11.07 8.96
CA ARG A 187 -8.28 10.58 9.02
C ARG A 187 -9.14 11.55 8.23
N ALA A 188 -9.93 11.03 7.30
CA ALA A 188 -10.97 11.82 6.65
C ALA A 188 -11.83 12.44 7.75
N SER A 189 -11.87 13.77 7.81
CA SER A 189 -12.69 14.50 8.77
C SER A 189 -14.12 14.02 8.61
N ASN A 190 -14.66 13.31 9.59
CA ASN A 190 -16.11 13.14 9.67
C ASN A 190 -16.67 14.53 9.95
N PRO A 191 -17.47 15.13 9.05
CA PRO A 191 -18.10 16.42 9.31
C PRO A 191 -19.34 16.24 10.21
N VAL A 192 -19.18 15.53 11.32
CA VAL A 192 -20.28 15.29 12.27
C VAL A 192 -19.78 15.46 13.69
N GLU A 193 -19.60 16.72 14.08
CA GLU A 193 -20.06 17.28 15.36
C GLU A 193 -20.56 18.70 15.10
#